data_AF-A0A2J7QJL8-F1
#
_entry.id   AF-A0A2J7QJL8-F1
#
_cell.length_a   1.000
_cell.length_b   1.000
_cell.length_c   1.000
_cell.angle_alpha   90.00
_cell.angle_beta   90.00
_cell.angle_gamma   90.00
#
_symmetry.space_group_name_H-M   'P 1'
#
loop_
_entity.id
_entity.type
_entity.pdbx_description
1 polymer ?
#
loop_
_entity_poly.entity_id
_entity_poly.type
_entity_poly.pdbx_seq_one_letter_code
_entity_poly.pdbx_strand_id
1 'polypeptide(L)'
;MDNTQQREKESPEEGFHFFLLGVQKQVQERGAPFISEMAASMWEHMAADERWGYEEQARSKENSLSPVDFSNEFRPRRRHCAWLERLLNQANRQNRMFRETEETVRALKHQNSLKTHLFHLVHVNYYCKDSSGRYLGYEIALAEFSFVDGVRQVLHAFINPGEIPLGYASEAFKHATETHLLPLPSDGFGSESHHQEILSNIRSFLMGEDGDETNLPPLYTSPGEIEAVESVLGQLNERPGQHVNARRDKFRVYSVCKLFHELRNASMGVPSKVILPPNFLDERELSKHDSKYAESISCEFHEQLQVRRYCSLWHLLSWSILILDECREPLAIEIVPEKHLAFSSYISR
;
A
#
# COMPACT_ATOMS: atom_id res chain seq x y z
N MET A 1 47.74 -33.47 37.83
CA MET A 1 47.74 -32.03 37.56
C MET A 1 47.31 -31.88 36.11
N ASP A 2 46.01 -31.78 35.90
CA ASP A 2 45.39 -31.65 34.59
C ASP A 2 44.67 -30.30 34.63
N ASN A 3 45.18 -29.30 33.91
CA ASN A 3 44.71 -27.93 33.98
C ASN A 3 44.09 -27.56 32.64
N THR A 4 42.87 -28.04 32.42
CA THR A 4 42.05 -27.72 31.27
C THR A 4 41.44 -26.34 31.49
N GLN A 5 42.10 -25.28 31.00
CA GLN A 5 41.47 -23.96 30.88
C GLN A 5 40.34 -24.04 29.85
N GLN A 6 39.11 -24.11 30.32
CA GLN A 6 37.92 -23.87 29.51
C GLN A 6 37.97 -22.40 29.04
N ARG A 7 38.18 -22.18 27.73
CA ARG A 7 37.86 -20.90 27.11
C ARG A 7 36.34 -20.72 27.21
N GLU A 8 35.89 -19.75 27.99
CA GLU A 8 34.50 -19.31 27.97
C GLU A 8 34.14 -18.91 26.53
N LYS A 9 33.06 -19.48 26.00
CA LYS A 9 32.53 -19.08 24.70
C LYS A 9 31.95 -17.68 24.85
N GLU A 10 32.65 -16.68 24.33
CA GLU A 10 32.18 -15.30 24.20
C GLU A 10 30.76 -15.29 23.61
N SER A 11 29.90 -14.49 24.23
CA SER A 11 28.48 -14.49 23.92
C SER A 11 28.22 -13.82 22.55
N PRO A 12 27.25 -14.31 21.76
CA PRO A 12 26.87 -13.71 20.47
C PRO A 12 26.48 -12.21 20.55
N GLU A 13 26.21 -11.70 21.76
CA GLU A 13 25.75 -10.34 22.01
C GLU A 13 26.86 -9.28 21.77
N GLU A 14 28.13 -9.64 21.97
CA GLU A 14 29.25 -8.68 21.88
C GLU A 14 29.69 -8.40 20.44
N GLY A 15 29.67 -9.40 19.57
CA GLY A 15 29.90 -9.25 18.13
C GLY A 15 28.80 -8.43 17.44
N PHE A 16 27.54 -8.67 17.84
CA PHE A 16 26.39 -7.90 17.39
C PHE A 16 26.49 -6.42 17.75
N HIS A 17 26.95 -6.10 18.97
CA HIS A 17 27.14 -4.72 19.42
C HIS A 17 28.13 -3.92 18.54
N PHE A 18 29.24 -4.53 18.10
CA PHE A 18 30.20 -3.85 17.21
C PHE A 18 29.67 -3.65 15.79
N PHE A 19 28.89 -4.60 15.27
CA PHE A 19 28.16 -4.42 14.03
C PHE A 19 27.16 -3.26 14.14
N LEU A 20 26.42 -3.20 15.26
CA LEU A 20 25.45 -2.14 15.55
C LEU A 20 26.12 -0.77 15.63
N LEU A 21 27.28 -0.66 16.29
CA LEU A 21 28.08 0.57 16.35
C LEU A 21 28.60 1.01 14.96
N GLY A 22 28.97 0.06 14.09
CA GLY A 22 29.39 0.34 12.72
C GLY A 22 28.26 0.90 11.85
N VAL A 23 27.06 0.34 12.00
CA VAL A 23 25.83 0.81 11.35
C VAL A 23 25.36 2.14 11.95
N GLN A 24 25.43 2.30 13.28
CA GLN A 24 25.02 3.51 14.00
C GLN A 24 25.90 4.72 13.65
N LYS A 25 27.20 4.52 13.40
CA LYS A 25 28.13 5.55 12.89
C LYS A 25 27.83 5.96 11.45
N GLN A 26 27.20 5.10 10.65
CA GLN A 26 26.75 5.42 9.29
C GLN A 26 25.33 6.03 9.23
N VAL A 27 24.54 5.91 10.31
CA VAL A 27 23.09 6.21 10.32
C VAL A 27 22.72 7.22 11.42
N GLN A 28 23.60 8.16 11.77
CA GLN A 28 23.38 9.16 12.82
C GLN A 28 22.20 10.17 12.55
N GLU A 29 21.27 9.85 11.65
CA GLU A 29 20.10 10.68 11.32
C GLU A 29 18.70 10.04 11.52
N ARG A 30 18.50 8.72 11.75
CA ARG A 30 17.14 8.12 11.54
C ARG A 30 16.57 7.10 12.54
N GLY A 31 17.09 7.02 13.78
CA GLY A 31 16.39 6.40 14.92
C GLY A 31 16.72 4.93 15.21
N ALA A 32 16.97 4.62 16.49
CA ALA A 32 17.66 3.40 16.96
C ALA A 32 16.85 2.07 16.99
N PRO A 33 15.53 2.02 17.29
CA PRO A 33 14.83 0.74 17.52
C PRO A 33 14.65 -0.12 16.26
N PHE A 34 14.26 0.49 15.13
CA PHE A 34 14.06 -0.21 13.84
C PHE A 34 15.37 -0.77 13.28
N ILE A 35 16.49 -0.13 13.60
CA ILE A 35 17.83 -0.52 13.13
C ILE A 35 18.33 -1.74 13.89
N SER A 36 18.00 -1.86 15.19
CA SER A 36 18.35 -3.03 15.99
C SER A 36 17.69 -4.30 15.45
N GLU A 37 16.42 -4.21 15.05
CA GLU A 37 15.65 -5.32 14.48
C GLU A 37 16.15 -5.71 13.08
N MET A 38 16.48 -4.71 12.25
CA MET A 38 17.10 -4.89 10.93
C MET A 38 18.50 -5.53 11.02
N ALA A 39 19.32 -5.10 11.98
CA ALA A 39 20.66 -5.63 12.19
C ALA A 39 20.63 -7.09 12.64
N ALA A 40 19.68 -7.46 13.51
CA ALA A 40 19.50 -8.83 13.97
C ALA A 40 19.13 -9.76 12.79
N SER A 41 18.22 -9.31 11.94
CA SER A 41 17.84 -10.05 10.72
C SER A 41 19.03 -10.22 9.76
N MET A 42 19.85 -9.19 9.57
CA MET A 42 21.06 -9.28 8.73
C MET A 42 22.08 -10.28 9.29
N TRP A 43 22.29 -10.27 10.61
CA TRP A 43 23.19 -11.21 11.28
C TRP A 43 22.73 -12.66 11.10
N GLU A 44 21.42 -12.94 11.22
CA GLU A 44 20.85 -14.27 11.05
C GLU A 44 21.06 -14.85 9.63
N HIS A 45 21.09 -14.01 8.61
CA HIS A 45 21.18 -14.42 7.21
C HIS A 45 22.61 -14.38 6.62
N MET A 46 23.60 -13.92 7.38
CA MET A 46 25.00 -13.92 6.95
C MET A 46 25.61 -15.32 6.96
N ALA A 47 26.50 -15.62 6.02
CA ALA A 47 27.24 -16.88 6.03
C ALA A 47 28.30 -16.90 7.16
N ALA A 48 28.71 -18.10 7.60
CA ALA A 48 29.58 -18.26 8.77
C ALA A 48 30.97 -17.63 8.57
N ASP A 49 31.50 -17.64 7.34
CA ASP A 49 32.73 -16.96 6.92
C ASP A 49 32.59 -15.43 6.93
N GLU A 50 31.40 -14.91 6.63
CA GLU A 50 31.10 -13.48 6.69
C GLU A 50 30.94 -12.99 8.14
N ARG A 51 30.36 -13.81 9.02
CA ARG A 51 30.26 -13.50 10.48
C ARG A 51 31.61 -13.58 11.16
N TRP A 52 32.46 -14.52 10.73
CA TRP A 52 33.79 -14.74 11.29
C TRP A 52 34.63 -13.45 11.35
N GLY A 53 34.54 -12.59 10.33
CA GLY A 53 35.26 -11.31 10.30
C GLY A 53 34.87 -10.35 11.42
N TYR A 54 33.61 -10.34 11.85
CA TYR A 54 33.13 -9.52 12.97
C TYR A 54 33.44 -10.16 14.33
N GLU A 55 33.31 -11.48 14.41
CA GLU A 55 33.66 -12.26 15.60
C GLU A 55 35.17 -12.21 15.91
N GLU A 56 36.01 -12.18 14.88
CA GLU A 56 37.47 -12.01 15.02
C GLU A 56 37.83 -10.58 15.44
N GLN A 57 37.09 -9.57 14.99
CA GLN A 57 37.25 -8.18 15.45
C GLN A 57 36.86 -8.00 16.92
N ALA A 58 35.82 -8.69 17.38
CA ALA A 58 35.45 -8.74 18.80
C ALA A 58 36.57 -9.37 19.63
N ARG A 59 37.09 -10.53 19.20
CA ARG A 59 38.23 -11.24 19.82
C ARG A 59 39.54 -10.46 19.79
N SER A 60 39.78 -9.66 18.74
CA SER A 60 41.01 -8.87 18.60
C SER A 60 41.05 -7.63 19.51
N LYS A 61 39.88 -7.10 19.90
CA LYS A 61 39.80 -5.94 20.81
C LYS A 61 40.09 -6.28 22.27
N GLU A 62 39.83 -7.53 22.66
CA GLU A 62 40.22 -8.03 23.99
C GLU A 62 41.75 -8.10 24.16
N ASN A 63 42.49 -8.22 23.06
CA ASN A 63 43.92 -8.45 23.06
C ASN A 63 44.79 -7.27 22.59
N SER A 64 44.25 -6.13 22.16
CA SER A 64 45.09 -5.04 21.60
C SER A 64 44.49 -3.63 21.73
N LEU A 65 45.05 -2.84 22.66
CA LEU A 65 45.01 -1.37 22.66
C LEU A 65 46.00 -0.81 21.61
N SER A 66 45.73 -1.01 20.33
CA SER A 66 46.46 -0.27 19.28
C SER A 66 45.55 0.10 18.10
N PRO A 67 45.78 1.27 17.45
CA PRO A 67 44.96 1.72 16.34
C PRO A 67 45.38 0.97 15.07
N VAL A 68 44.56 0.02 14.65
CA VAL A 68 44.78 -0.70 13.38
C VAL A 68 44.21 0.14 12.22
N ASP A 69 45.02 0.27 11.16
CA ASP A 69 44.69 0.96 9.91
C ASP A 69 43.40 0.43 9.25
N PHE A 70 42.43 1.33 9.05
CA PHE A 70 41.12 1.06 8.44
C PHE A 70 41.17 1.03 6.89
N SER A 71 42.17 0.41 6.27
CA SER A 71 42.32 0.45 4.80
C SER A 71 41.70 -0.73 4.04
N ASN A 72 41.20 -1.76 4.73
CA ASN A 72 40.41 -2.81 4.07
C ASN A 72 38.94 -2.36 3.97
N GLU A 73 38.65 -1.53 2.95
CA GLU A 73 37.30 -1.12 2.57
C GLU A 73 36.44 -2.35 2.24
N PHE A 74 35.60 -2.76 3.18
CA PHE A 74 34.54 -3.72 2.94
C PHE A 74 33.59 -3.15 1.87
N ARG A 75 33.54 -3.78 0.69
CA ARG A 75 32.57 -3.47 -0.36
C ARG A 75 31.45 -4.50 -0.34
N PRO A 76 30.29 -4.20 0.27
CA PRO A 76 29.16 -5.12 0.25
C PRO A 76 28.79 -5.49 -1.19
N ARG A 77 28.46 -6.76 -1.43
CA ARG A 77 28.07 -7.25 -2.77
C ARG A 77 26.89 -6.41 -3.28
N ARG A 78 26.96 -5.94 -4.55
CA ARG A 78 25.93 -5.08 -5.17
C ARG A 78 24.48 -5.55 -4.97
N ARG A 79 24.24 -6.87 -4.91
CA ARG A 79 22.90 -7.45 -4.66
C ARG A 79 22.35 -7.12 -3.28
N HIS A 80 23.20 -7.09 -2.25
CA HIS A 80 22.81 -6.76 -0.88
C HIS A 80 22.53 -5.25 -0.76
N CYS A 81 23.34 -4.41 -1.41
CA CYS A 81 23.08 -2.97 -1.47
C CYS A 81 21.75 -2.67 -2.16
N ALA A 82 21.47 -3.31 -3.31
CA ALA A 82 20.21 -3.12 -4.03
C ALA A 82 18.98 -3.59 -3.22
N TRP A 83 19.11 -4.67 -2.43
CA TRP A 83 18.05 -5.13 -1.54
C TRP A 83 17.82 -4.18 -0.37
N LEU A 84 18.90 -3.72 0.29
CA LEU A 84 18.82 -2.73 1.37
C LEU A 84 18.23 -1.40 0.88
N GLU A 85 18.65 -0.92 -0.29
CA GLU A 85 18.08 0.28 -0.92
C GLU A 85 16.58 0.12 -1.18
N ARG A 86 16.13 -1.05 -1.65
CA ARG A 86 14.69 -1.32 -1.84
C ARG A 86 13.92 -1.26 -0.51
N LEU A 87 14.42 -1.91 0.53
CA LEU A 87 13.78 -1.88 1.85
C LEU A 87 13.73 -0.47 2.44
N LEU A 88 14.84 0.27 2.37
CA LEU A 88 14.90 1.66 2.83
C LEU A 88 13.95 2.55 2.05
N ASN A 89 13.87 2.38 0.72
CA ASN A 89 12.94 3.13 -0.12
C ASN A 89 11.48 2.80 0.22
N GLN A 90 11.16 1.53 0.45
CA GLN A 90 9.82 1.10 0.88
C GLN A 90 9.45 1.69 2.24
N ALA A 91 10.33 1.58 3.24
CA ALA A 91 10.12 2.14 4.57
C ALA A 91 9.99 3.68 4.54
N ASN A 92 10.86 4.37 3.81
CA ASN A 92 10.78 5.82 3.66
C ASN A 92 9.48 6.26 2.97
N ARG A 93 9.04 5.51 1.96
CA ARG A 93 7.77 5.75 1.26
C ARG A 93 6.59 5.59 2.21
N GLN A 94 6.58 4.51 3.00
CA GLN A 94 5.53 4.24 3.98
C GLN A 94 5.50 5.31 5.07
N ASN A 95 6.65 5.68 5.62
CA ASN A 95 6.74 6.75 6.61
C ASN A 95 6.25 8.09 6.08
N ARG A 96 6.59 8.42 4.82
CA ARG A 96 6.09 9.64 4.17
C ARG A 96 4.57 9.61 4.02
N MET A 97 4.02 8.52 3.48
CA MET A 97 2.57 8.30 3.36
C MET A 97 1.86 8.47 4.71
N PHE A 98 2.38 7.85 5.76
CA PHE A 98 1.77 7.86 7.09
C PHE A 98 1.77 9.26 7.68
N ARG A 99 2.90 9.97 7.57
CA ARG A 99 3.04 11.33 8.04
C ARG A 99 2.12 12.30 7.28
N GLU A 100 2.08 12.22 5.94
CA GLU A 100 1.20 13.07 5.13
C GLU A 100 -0.28 12.82 5.48
N THR A 101 -0.69 11.57 5.72
CA THR A 101 -2.06 11.23 6.12
C THR A 101 -2.40 11.81 7.49
N GLU A 102 -1.51 11.65 8.48
CA GLU A 102 -1.66 12.24 9.81
C GLU A 102 -1.76 13.77 9.76
N GLU A 103 -0.86 14.42 9.02
CA GLU A 103 -0.83 15.88 8.88
C GLU A 103 -2.11 16.39 8.23
N THR A 104 -2.60 15.72 7.18
CA THR A 104 -3.85 16.06 6.50
C THR A 104 -5.02 15.96 7.46
N VAL A 105 -5.23 14.82 8.12
CA VAL A 105 -6.37 14.63 9.03
C VAL A 105 -6.30 15.58 10.23
N ARG A 106 -5.10 15.80 10.79
CA ARG A 106 -4.88 16.77 11.88
C ARG A 106 -5.26 18.19 11.45
N ALA A 107 -4.86 18.62 10.25
CA ALA A 107 -5.22 19.93 9.71
C ALA A 107 -6.73 20.09 9.54
N LEU A 108 -7.41 19.07 8.98
CA LEU A 108 -8.87 19.08 8.81
C LEU A 108 -9.64 19.18 10.12
N LYS A 109 -9.14 18.50 11.17
CA LYS A 109 -9.69 18.61 12.52
C LYS A 109 -9.55 20.04 13.06
N HIS A 110 -8.37 20.66 12.93
CA HIS A 110 -8.15 22.03 13.39
C HIS A 110 -8.99 23.06 12.64
N GLN A 111 -9.26 22.83 11.35
CA GLN A 111 -10.09 23.70 10.51
C GLN A 111 -11.59 23.43 10.64
N ASN A 112 -11.99 22.43 11.44
CA ASN A 112 -13.37 21.97 11.56
C ASN A 112 -14.01 21.57 10.21
N SER A 113 -13.18 21.13 9.26
CA SER A 113 -13.57 20.73 7.90
C SER A 113 -13.55 19.22 7.69
N LEU A 114 -13.22 18.44 8.74
CA LEU A 114 -13.13 16.98 8.67
C LEU A 114 -14.41 16.34 8.10
N LYS A 115 -15.59 16.84 8.46
CA LYS A 115 -16.87 16.26 8.04
C LYS A 115 -17.14 16.44 6.54
N THR A 116 -16.72 17.58 5.98
CA THR A 116 -17.03 17.98 4.60
C THR A 116 -15.89 17.71 3.63
N HIS A 117 -14.70 17.37 4.13
CA HIS A 117 -13.56 17.06 3.27
C HIS A 117 -13.82 15.81 2.42
N LEU A 118 -13.35 15.86 1.18
CA LEU A 118 -13.51 14.81 0.18
C LEU A 118 -12.26 13.92 0.18
N PHE A 119 -12.46 12.66 0.51
CA PHE A 119 -11.45 11.62 0.44
C PHE A 119 -11.69 10.73 -0.79
N HIS A 120 -10.60 10.21 -1.37
CA HIS A 120 -10.66 9.45 -2.61
C HIS A 120 -10.17 8.02 -2.37
N LEU A 121 -11.04 7.04 -2.55
CA LEU A 121 -10.70 5.63 -2.48
C LEU A 121 -10.44 5.07 -3.89
N VAL A 122 -9.56 4.08 -4.01
CA VAL A 122 -9.26 3.40 -5.27
C VAL A 122 -9.07 1.90 -5.07
N HIS A 123 -9.59 1.12 -6.00
CA HIS A 123 -9.41 -0.32 -6.06
C HIS A 123 -9.18 -0.72 -7.52
N VAL A 124 -8.32 -1.71 -7.72
CA VAL A 124 -8.10 -2.31 -9.03
C VAL A 124 -8.19 -3.81 -8.90
N ASN A 125 -8.75 -4.45 -9.91
CA ASN A 125 -8.56 -5.88 -10.10
C ASN A 125 -7.61 -6.14 -11.27
N TYR A 126 -6.92 -7.28 -11.20
CA TYR A 126 -5.91 -7.68 -12.17
C TYR A 126 -5.94 -9.19 -12.44
N TYR A 127 -5.49 -9.61 -13.62
CA TYR A 127 -5.42 -11.03 -14.00
C TYR A 127 -4.23 -11.75 -13.37
N CYS A 128 -3.05 -11.14 -13.41
CA CYS A 128 -1.80 -11.73 -12.93
C CYS A 128 -0.74 -10.66 -12.65
N LYS A 129 0.33 -11.06 -11.93
CA LYS A 129 1.56 -10.27 -11.75
C LYS A 129 2.70 -10.95 -12.52
N ASP A 130 3.29 -10.25 -13.47
CA ASP A 130 4.40 -10.81 -14.24
C ASP A 130 5.73 -10.80 -13.45
N SER A 131 6.77 -11.42 -14.03
CA SER A 131 8.10 -11.53 -13.42
C SER A 131 8.83 -10.19 -13.26
N SER A 132 8.40 -9.16 -13.99
CA SER A 132 8.90 -7.78 -13.82
C SER A 132 8.22 -7.05 -12.66
N GLY A 133 7.17 -7.65 -12.08
CA GLY A 133 6.35 -7.07 -11.03
C GLY A 133 5.21 -6.20 -11.55
N ARG A 134 4.91 -6.24 -12.86
CA ARG A 134 3.80 -5.51 -13.48
C ARG A 134 2.50 -6.28 -13.27
N TYR A 135 1.47 -5.57 -12.82
CA TYR A 135 0.13 -6.12 -12.61
C TYR A 135 -0.74 -5.87 -13.84
N LEU A 136 -1.36 -6.92 -14.36
CA LEU A 136 -2.20 -6.82 -15.54
C LEU A 136 -3.65 -6.47 -15.16
N GLY A 137 -3.92 -5.18 -14.96
CA GLY A 137 -5.23 -4.67 -14.51
C GLY A 137 -6.34 -4.82 -15.55
N TYR A 138 -7.55 -5.15 -15.11
CA TYR A 138 -8.73 -5.28 -15.97
C TYR A 138 -9.96 -4.49 -15.47
N GLU A 139 -9.94 -4.01 -14.24
CA GLU A 139 -11.01 -3.20 -13.67
C GLU A 139 -10.38 -2.18 -12.73
N ILE A 140 -10.91 -0.96 -12.75
CA ILE A 140 -10.57 0.09 -11.80
C ILE A 140 -11.85 0.78 -11.33
N ALA A 141 -11.89 1.07 -10.04
CA ALA A 141 -12.91 1.92 -9.45
C ALA A 141 -12.25 3.01 -8.62
N LEU A 142 -12.85 4.20 -8.64
CA LEU A 142 -12.58 5.29 -7.71
C LEU A 142 -13.89 5.73 -7.06
N ALA A 143 -13.82 6.11 -5.79
CA ALA A 143 -14.95 6.67 -5.06
C ALA A 143 -14.49 7.92 -4.30
N GLU A 144 -15.28 8.98 -4.42
CA GLU A 144 -15.09 10.21 -3.66
C GLU A 144 -16.15 10.26 -2.58
N PHE A 145 -15.73 10.47 -1.33
CA PHE A 145 -16.64 10.46 -0.19
C PHE A 145 -16.30 11.53 0.85
N SER A 146 -17.33 11.96 1.58
CA SER A 146 -17.21 12.78 2.80
C SER A 146 -18.08 12.18 3.91
N PHE A 147 -17.93 12.65 5.14
CA PHE A 147 -18.83 12.20 6.21
C PHE A 147 -20.24 12.78 6.10
N VAL A 148 -20.40 13.97 5.50
CA VAL A 148 -21.72 14.61 5.37
C VAL A 148 -22.53 14.04 4.22
N ASP A 149 -21.86 13.70 3.11
CA ASP A 149 -22.54 13.27 1.88
C ASP A 149 -22.42 11.77 1.63
N GLY A 150 -21.69 11.02 2.46
CA GLY A 150 -21.34 9.64 2.14
C GLY A 150 -20.52 9.59 0.85
N VAL A 151 -20.79 8.60 0.00
CA VAL A 151 -20.17 8.54 -1.34
C VAL A 151 -20.90 9.51 -2.25
N ARG A 152 -20.16 10.50 -2.76
CA ARG A 152 -20.68 11.58 -3.61
C ARG A 152 -20.61 11.22 -5.09
N GLN A 153 -19.51 10.60 -5.51
CA GLN A 153 -19.27 10.24 -6.89
C GLN A 153 -18.43 8.97 -6.98
N VAL A 154 -18.66 8.21 -8.05
CA VAL A 154 -17.93 7.00 -8.38
C VAL A 154 -17.49 7.08 -9.83
N LEU A 155 -16.28 6.61 -10.10
CA LEU A 155 -15.80 6.30 -11.45
C LEU A 155 -15.52 4.80 -11.49
N HIS A 156 -16.06 4.10 -12.48
CA HIS A 156 -15.82 2.67 -12.69
C HIS A 156 -15.51 2.43 -14.16
N ALA A 157 -14.49 1.62 -14.43
CA ALA A 157 -14.13 1.26 -15.79
C ALA A 157 -13.51 -0.13 -15.83
N PHE A 158 -13.86 -0.88 -16.88
CA PHE A 158 -13.06 -2.02 -17.31
C PHE A 158 -11.87 -1.51 -18.13
N ILE A 159 -10.70 -2.06 -17.85
CA ILE A 159 -9.45 -1.77 -18.54
C ILE A 159 -9.22 -2.89 -19.54
N ASN A 160 -8.90 -2.56 -20.79
CA ASN A 160 -8.33 -3.55 -21.70
C ASN A 160 -6.90 -3.86 -21.24
N PRO A 161 -6.61 -5.06 -20.72
CA PRO A 161 -5.28 -5.38 -20.22
C PRO A 161 -4.23 -5.56 -21.34
N GLY A 162 -4.65 -5.71 -22.60
CA GLY A 162 -3.79 -6.20 -23.67
C GLY A 162 -3.57 -7.71 -23.59
N GLU A 163 -2.43 -8.20 -24.10
CA GLU A 163 -2.12 -9.63 -24.11
C GLU A 163 -1.65 -10.14 -22.74
N ILE A 164 -2.11 -11.33 -22.35
CA ILE A 164 -1.58 -12.02 -21.17
C ILE A 164 -0.10 -12.33 -21.41
N PRO A 165 0.82 -11.96 -20.49
CA PRO A 165 2.23 -12.26 -20.62
C PRO A 165 2.53 -13.75 -20.81
N LEU A 166 3.52 -14.06 -21.65
CA LEU A 166 3.92 -15.43 -21.94
C LEU A 166 4.26 -16.18 -20.65
N GLY A 167 3.65 -17.35 -20.45
CA GLY A 167 3.83 -18.18 -19.26
C GLY A 167 2.80 -17.93 -18.14
N TYR A 168 1.98 -16.88 -18.23
CA TYR A 168 1.01 -16.50 -17.19
C TYR A 168 -0.45 -16.86 -17.53
N ALA A 169 -0.71 -17.42 -18.71
CA ALA A 169 -2.06 -17.78 -19.16
C ALA A 169 -2.80 -18.71 -18.17
N SER A 170 -2.12 -19.71 -17.61
CA SER A 170 -2.73 -20.62 -16.64
C SER A 170 -3.10 -19.94 -15.33
N GLU A 171 -2.28 -18.99 -14.86
CA GLU A 171 -2.54 -18.22 -13.64
C GLU A 171 -3.71 -17.26 -13.86
N ALA A 172 -3.68 -16.50 -14.96
CA ALA A 172 -4.75 -15.58 -15.34
C ALA A 172 -6.09 -16.29 -15.52
N PHE A 173 -6.09 -17.45 -16.20
CA PHE A 173 -7.29 -18.26 -16.36
C PHE A 173 -7.84 -18.74 -15.02
N LYS A 174 -6.98 -19.31 -14.17
CA LYS A 174 -7.38 -19.79 -12.85
C LYS A 174 -7.98 -18.66 -12.02
N HIS A 175 -7.29 -17.52 -11.94
CA HIS A 175 -7.78 -16.35 -11.21
C HIS A 175 -9.15 -15.92 -11.73
N ALA A 176 -9.30 -15.74 -13.04
CA ALA A 176 -10.56 -15.35 -13.65
C ALA A 176 -11.72 -16.31 -13.34
N THR A 177 -11.47 -17.62 -13.40
CA THR A 177 -12.51 -18.63 -13.10
C THR A 177 -12.86 -18.75 -11.62
N GLU A 178 -11.94 -18.38 -10.72
CA GLU A 178 -12.14 -18.48 -9.27
C GLU A 178 -12.71 -17.18 -8.67
N THR A 179 -12.60 -16.04 -9.36
CA THR A 179 -13.00 -14.73 -8.84
C THR A 179 -14.05 -14.04 -9.71
N HIS A 180 -13.62 -13.26 -10.69
CA HIS A 180 -14.42 -12.24 -11.37
C HIS A 180 -15.20 -12.76 -12.59
N LEU A 181 -14.89 -13.95 -13.09
CA LEU A 181 -15.55 -14.60 -14.23
C LEU A 181 -15.53 -13.79 -15.54
N LEU A 182 -14.62 -12.82 -15.65
CA LEU A 182 -14.40 -12.11 -16.91
C LEU A 182 -13.64 -13.02 -17.88
N PRO A 183 -14.01 -12.98 -19.18
CA PRO A 183 -13.29 -13.73 -20.20
C PRO A 183 -11.88 -13.18 -20.37
N LEU A 184 -10.96 -14.04 -20.79
CA LEU A 184 -9.59 -13.60 -21.03
C LEU A 184 -9.53 -12.63 -22.21
N PRO A 185 -8.49 -11.78 -22.29
CA PRO A 185 -8.44 -10.68 -23.27
C PRO A 185 -8.46 -11.16 -24.74
N SER A 186 -8.00 -12.38 -25.00
CA SER A 186 -8.07 -13.03 -26.32
C SER A 186 -9.49 -13.18 -26.86
N ASP A 187 -10.51 -13.09 -26.00
CA ASP A 187 -11.91 -13.36 -26.34
C ASP A 187 -12.68 -12.08 -26.71
N GLY A 188 -12.00 -10.94 -26.86
CA GLY A 188 -12.56 -9.70 -27.42
C GLY A 188 -13.22 -8.76 -26.42
N PHE A 189 -13.09 -8.97 -25.11
CA PHE A 189 -13.59 -8.03 -24.10
C PHE A 189 -12.72 -6.76 -24.06
N GLY A 190 -13.32 -5.61 -24.40
CA GLY A 190 -12.64 -4.30 -24.35
C GLY A 190 -11.71 -4.02 -25.54
N SER A 191 -12.03 -4.46 -26.75
CA SER A 191 -11.18 -4.34 -27.96
C SER A 191 -10.71 -2.92 -28.34
N GLU A 192 -11.24 -1.87 -27.71
CA GLU A 192 -10.78 -0.49 -27.89
C GLU A 192 -9.89 -0.04 -26.71
N SER A 193 -8.74 0.52 -27.04
CA SER A 193 -7.75 1.03 -26.08
C SER A 193 -8.27 2.35 -25.47
N HIS A 194 -9.09 2.24 -24.43
CA HIS A 194 -9.60 3.41 -23.69
C HIS A 194 -8.64 3.91 -22.60
N HIS A 195 -7.35 3.52 -22.60
CA HIS A 195 -6.42 3.86 -21.52
C HIS A 195 -6.29 5.37 -21.31
N GLN A 196 -6.19 6.13 -22.40
CA GLN A 196 -6.10 7.60 -22.34
C GLN A 196 -7.39 8.25 -21.86
N GLU A 197 -8.54 7.70 -22.26
CA GLU A 197 -9.85 8.16 -21.83
C GLU A 197 -10.07 7.88 -20.34
N ILE A 198 -9.78 6.65 -19.88
CA ILE A 198 -9.83 6.26 -18.47
C ILE A 198 -8.91 7.16 -17.65
N LEU A 199 -7.67 7.38 -18.09
CA LEU A 199 -6.74 8.28 -17.41
C LEU A 199 -7.28 9.71 -17.34
N SER A 200 -7.82 10.23 -18.45
CA SER A 200 -8.42 11.57 -18.50
C SER A 200 -9.58 11.67 -17.50
N ASN A 201 -10.47 10.69 -17.49
CA ASN A 201 -11.60 10.63 -16.58
C ASN A 201 -11.15 10.56 -15.12
N ILE A 202 -10.11 9.78 -14.80
CA ILE A 202 -9.52 9.73 -13.45
C ILE A 202 -8.97 11.10 -13.05
N ARG A 203 -8.22 11.78 -13.93
CA ARG A 203 -7.67 13.11 -13.62
C ARG A 203 -8.78 14.13 -13.41
N SER A 204 -9.79 14.15 -14.30
CA SER A 204 -10.96 15.03 -14.16
C SER A 204 -11.74 14.75 -12.87
N PHE A 205 -11.93 13.48 -12.52
CA PHE A 205 -12.56 13.07 -11.27
C PHE A 205 -11.81 13.62 -10.04
N LEU A 206 -10.48 13.54 -10.05
CA LEU A 206 -9.64 13.98 -8.92
C LEU A 206 -9.42 15.48 -8.83
N MET A 207 -9.57 16.21 -9.94
CA MET A 207 -9.46 17.66 -9.96
C MET A 207 -10.72 18.32 -9.39
N GLY A 208 -11.90 17.79 -9.67
CA GLY A 208 -13.15 18.49 -9.36
C GLY A 208 -13.24 19.85 -10.09
N GLU A 209 -14.09 20.75 -9.60
CA GLU A 209 -14.36 22.05 -10.25
C GLU A 209 -13.20 23.06 -10.13
N ASP A 210 -12.39 22.97 -9.07
CA ASP A 210 -11.33 23.94 -8.73
C ASP A 210 -9.90 23.33 -8.75
N GLY A 211 -9.72 22.18 -9.41
CA GLY A 211 -8.54 21.33 -9.26
C GLY A 211 -7.24 21.85 -9.87
N ASP A 212 -6.14 21.61 -9.16
CA ASP A 212 -4.78 21.81 -9.65
C ASP A 212 -4.24 20.50 -10.26
N GLU A 213 -4.05 20.47 -11.58
CA GLU A 213 -3.43 19.35 -12.31
C GLU A 213 -2.07 18.91 -11.75
N THR A 214 -1.37 19.81 -11.04
CA THR A 214 -0.04 19.55 -10.50
C THR A 214 -0.04 18.94 -9.11
N ASN A 215 -1.20 18.92 -8.42
CA ASN A 215 -1.33 18.44 -7.05
C ASN A 215 -2.64 17.66 -6.83
N LEU A 216 -2.75 16.49 -7.45
CA LEU A 216 -3.88 15.60 -7.26
C LEU A 216 -3.96 15.08 -5.81
N PRO A 217 -5.17 14.91 -5.25
CA PRO A 217 -5.37 14.34 -3.92
C PRO A 217 -4.84 12.91 -3.83
N PRO A 218 -4.46 12.44 -2.63
CA PRO A 218 -4.07 11.05 -2.43
C PRO A 218 -5.27 10.11 -2.67
N LEU A 219 -4.97 9.00 -3.31
CA LEU A 219 -5.88 7.86 -3.49
C LEU A 219 -5.60 6.83 -2.40
N TYR A 220 -6.63 6.34 -1.71
CA TYR A 220 -6.48 5.39 -0.62
C TYR A 220 -6.96 3.99 -1.03
N THR A 221 -6.14 2.98 -0.77
CA THR A 221 -6.41 1.57 -1.09
C THR A 221 -5.92 0.64 0.02
N SER A 222 -6.27 -0.64 -0.03
CA SER A 222 -5.80 -1.65 0.91
C SER A 222 -4.26 -1.73 0.89
N PRO A 223 -3.57 -1.89 2.04
CA PRO A 223 -2.11 -1.96 2.10
C PRO A 223 -1.49 -3.00 1.15
N GLY A 224 -2.16 -4.14 0.96
CA GLY A 224 -1.71 -5.21 0.06
C GLY A 224 -1.86 -4.90 -1.43
N GLU A 225 -2.64 -3.88 -1.78
CA GLU A 225 -3.01 -3.55 -3.17
C GLU A 225 -2.28 -2.32 -3.70
N ILE A 226 -1.51 -1.62 -2.86
CA ILE A 226 -0.79 -0.40 -3.23
C ILE A 226 0.08 -0.62 -4.48
N GLU A 227 0.85 -1.71 -4.54
CA GLU A 227 1.69 -2.02 -5.70
C GLU A 227 0.86 -2.28 -6.97
N ALA A 228 -0.28 -2.96 -6.84
CA ALA A 228 -1.15 -3.28 -7.97
C ALA A 228 -1.78 -2.00 -8.53
N VAL A 229 -2.36 -1.16 -7.67
CA VAL A 229 -2.96 0.12 -8.04
C VAL A 229 -1.93 1.02 -8.72
N GLU A 230 -0.73 1.14 -8.15
CA GLU A 230 0.33 1.96 -8.74
C GLU A 230 0.82 1.42 -10.08
N SER A 231 0.93 0.11 -10.22
CA SER A 231 1.30 -0.53 -11.48
C SER A 231 0.25 -0.27 -12.56
N VAL A 232 -1.04 -0.38 -12.23
CA VAL A 232 -2.14 -0.16 -13.18
C VAL A 232 -2.25 1.33 -13.56
N LEU A 233 -2.22 2.25 -12.59
CA LEU A 233 -2.21 3.68 -12.86
C LEU A 233 -0.97 4.12 -13.65
N GLY A 234 0.18 3.50 -13.38
CA GLY A 234 1.41 3.72 -14.13
C GLY A 234 1.24 3.35 -15.59
N GLN A 235 0.65 2.18 -15.88
CA GLN A 235 0.37 1.72 -17.24
C GLN A 235 -0.62 2.60 -17.99
N LEU A 236 -1.70 3.04 -17.33
CA LEU A 236 -2.64 3.99 -17.92
C LEU A 236 -1.97 5.31 -18.31
N ASN A 237 -0.88 5.67 -17.61
CA ASN A 237 -0.11 6.87 -17.86
C ASN A 237 1.08 6.69 -18.80
N GLU A 238 1.34 5.47 -19.29
CA GLU A 238 2.39 5.20 -20.28
C GLU A 238 2.00 5.83 -21.62
N ARG A 239 2.87 6.71 -22.14
CA ARG A 239 2.72 7.32 -23.46
C ARG A 239 3.83 6.83 -24.38
N PRO A 240 3.50 6.24 -25.55
CA PRO A 240 4.51 5.87 -26.53
C PRO A 240 5.33 7.10 -26.96
N GLY A 241 6.66 7.06 -26.79
CA GLY A 241 7.58 8.08 -27.31
C GLY A 241 7.70 9.40 -26.53
N GLN A 242 7.12 9.52 -25.34
CA GLN A 242 7.33 10.68 -24.45
C GLN A 242 8.09 10.30 -23.18
N HIS A 243 9.03 11.15 -22.76
CA HIS A 243 9.67 11.02 -21.45
C HIS A 243 8.65 11.34 -20.35
N VAL A 244 8.49 10.41 -19.40
CA VAL A 244 7.63 10.56 -18.22
C VAL A 244 8.04 11.81 -17.46
N ASN A 245 7.10 12.74 -17.25
CA ASN A 245 7.34 13.87 -16.38
C ASN A 245 7.07 13.44 -14.94
N ALA A 246 8.13 12.98 -14.26
CA ALA A 246 8.07 12.34 -12.94
C ALA A 246 7.30 13.09 -11.84
N ARG A 247 7.01 14.39 -12.02
CA ARG A 247 6.18 15.20 -11.09
C ARG A 247 4.70 15.29 -11.46
N ARG A 248 4.34 15.43 -12.74
CA ARG A 248 2.93 15.55 -13.15
C ARG A 248 2.22 14.20 -13.28
N ASP A 249 3.01 13.14 -13.40
CA ASP A 249 2.53 11.83 -13.83
C ASP A 249 2.41 10.81 -12.70
N LYS A 250 2.56 11.24 -11.43
CA LYS A 250 2.60 10.33 -10.29
C LYS A 250 1.40 10.51 -9.36
N PHE A 251 0.51 9.53 -9.38
CA PHE A 251 -0.55 9.38 -8.38
C PHE A 251 0.06 9.03 -7.02
N ARG A 252 -0.48 9.62 -5.95
CA ARG A 252 -0.12 9.29 -4.56
C ARG A 252 -1.10 8.21 -4.08
N VAL A 253 -0.63 6.97 -3.97
CA VAL A 253 -1.46 5.83 -3.53
C VAL A 253 -1.07 5.46 -2.09
N TYR A 254 -2.02 5.62 -1.17
CA TYR A 254 -1.84 5.54 0.27
C TYR A 254 -2.70 4.43 0.89
N SER A 255 -2.35 4.07 2.13
CA SER A 255 -3.07 3.05 2.88
C SER A 255 -4.39 3.60 3.43
N VAL A 256 -5.50 3.01 3.02
CA VAL A 256 -6.82 3.29 3.59
C VAL A 256 -6.91 2.85 5.05
N CYS A 257 -6.17 1.81 5.47
CA CYS A 257 -6.06 1.42 6.88
C CYS A 257 -5.48 2.55 7.75
N LYS A 258 -4.41 3.20 7.25
CA LYS A 258 -3.83 4.35 7.95
C LYS A 258 -4.80 5.53 7.97
N LEU A 259 -5.45 5.85 6.84
CA LEU A 259 -6.46 6.89 6.80
C LEU A 259 -7.56 6.65 7.84
N PHE A 260 -8.14 5.46 7.85
CA PHE A 260 -9.23 5.12 8.75
C PHE A 260 -8.82 5.22 10.23
N HIS A 261 -7.61 4.76 10.59
CA HIS A 261 -7.08 4.95 11.93
C HIS A 261 -7.03 6.43 12.34
N GLU A 262 -6.52 7.29 11.46
CA GLU A 262 -6.45 8.73 11.72
C GLU A 262 -7.84 9.37 11.80
N LEU A 263 -8.75 9.04 10.87
CA LEU A 263 -10.11 9.56 10.87
C LEU A 263 -10.86 9.19 12.15
N ARG A 264 -10.72 7.95 12.61
CA ARG A 264 -11.36 7.47 13.84
C ARG A 264 -10.82 8.18 15.08
N ASN A 265 -9.51 8.33 15.20
CA ASN A 265 -8.87 9.10 16.28
C ASN A 265 -9.30 10.57 16.25
N ALA A 266 -9.37 11.16 15.05
CA ALA A 266 -9.79 12.54 14.88
C ALA A 266 -11.24 12.74 15.32
N SER A 267 -12.12 11.79 14.96
CA SER A 267 -13.55 11.77 15.27
C SER A 267 -13.83 11.64 16.78
N MET A 268 -13.12 10.76 17.49
CA MET A 268 -13.31 10.55 18.93
C MET A 268 -12.69 11.64 19.81
N GLY A 269 -11.81 12.49 19.26
CA GLY A 269 -11.10 13.49 20.05
C GLY A 269 -9.90 12.96 20.84
N VAL A 270 -9.85 11.64 21.10
CA VAL A 270 -8.80 10.94 21.84
C VAL A 270 -8.18 9.81 21.01
N PRO A 271 -6.91 9.44 21.25
CA PRO A 271 -6.32 8.27 20.60
C PRO A 271 -7.15 7.02 20.87
N SER A 272 -7.52 6.31 19.80
CA SER A 272 -8.30 5.08 19.92
C SER A 272 -7.51 4.02 20.66
N LYS A 273 -8.19 3.34 21.60
CA LYS A 273 -7.68 2.12 22.24
C LYS A 273 -7.86 0.88 21.36
N VAL A 274 -8.67 0.98 20.31
CA VAL A 274 -8.98 -0.13 19.42
C VAL A 274 -7.98 -0.13 18.27
N ILE A 275 -7.11 -1.14 18.28
CA ILE A 275 -6.21 -1.48 17.19
C ILE A 275 -7.00 -2.35 16.21
N LEU A 276 -7.15 -1.90 14.98
CA LEU A 276 -7.82 -2.69 13.95
C LEU A 276 -6.87 -3.80 13.50
N PRO A 277 -7.40 -5.01 13.28
CA PRO A 277 -6.57 -6.09 12.78
C PRO A 277 -6.10 -5.74 11.36
N PRO A 278 -4.89 -6.14 10.93
CA PRO A 278 -4.34 -5.75 9.63
C PRO A 278 -5.23 -6.09 8.43
N ASN A 279 -6.09 -7.09 8.58
CA ASN A 279 -6.96 -7.68 7.57
C ASN A 279 -8.43 -7.20 7.65
N PHE A 280 -8.72 -6.11 8.37
CA PHE A 280 -10.10 -5.66 8.58
C PHE A 280 -10.82 -5.22 7.30
N LEU A 281 -10.08 -5.05 6.20
CA LEU A 281 -10.58 -4.72 4.87
C LEU A 281 -10.53 -5.89 3.89
N ASP A 282 -10.13 -7.07 4.36
CA ASP A 282 -10.16 -8.27 3.54
C ASP A 282 -11.61 -8.63 3.21
N GLU A 283 -11.82 -9.21 2.03
CA GLU A 283 -13.12 -9.66 1.52
C GLU A 283 -13.90 -10.48 2.55
N ARG A 284 -13.21 -11.37 3.29
CA ARG A 284 -13.82 -12.22 4.33
C ARG A 284 -14.34 -11.42 5.52
N GLU A 285 -13.69 -10.33 5.90
CA GLU A 285 -14.13 -9.50 7.01
C GLU A 285 -15.25 -8.56 6.56
N LEU A 286 -15.10 -7.95 5.39
CA LEU A 286 -16.12 -7.11 4.78
C LEU A 286 -17.42 -7.87 4.51
N SER A 287 -17.35 -9.14 4.09
CA SER A 287 -18.53 -9.97 3.83
C SER A 287 -19.37 -10.30 5.07
N LYS A 288 -18.80 -10.19 6.28
CA LYS A 288 -19.59 -10.31 7.53
C LYS A 288 -20.60 -9.17 7.68
N HIS A 289 -20.36 -8.06 6.99
CA HIS A 289 -21.20 -6.88 6.98
C HIS A 289 -22.10 -6.82 5.73
N ASP A 290 -22.15 -7.87 4.90
CA ASP A 290 -22.97 -7.92 3.68
C ASP A 290 -24.45 -7.61 3.93
N SER A 291 -24.98 -7.97 5.11
CA SER A 291 -26.37 -7.69 5.48
C SER A 291 -26.67 -6.22 5.73
N LYS A 292 -25.64 -5.39 5.93
CA LYS A 292 -25.76 -3.93 6.11
C LYS A 292 -25.70 -3.17 4.78
N TYR A 293 -25.15 -3.79 3.74
CA TYR A 293 -24.99 -3.14 2.45
C TYR A 293 -26.31 -3.20 1.67
N ALA A 294 -26.65 -2.10 0.99
CA ALA A 294 -27.80 -2.11 0.10
C ALA A 294 -27.54 -3.00 -1.12
N GLU A 295 -28.63 -3.41 -1.77
CA GLU A 295 -28.58 -3.95 -3.13
C GLU A 295 -27.90 -2.91 -4.06
N SER A 296 -27.08 -3.37 -5.01
CA SER A 296 -26.36 -2.52 -5.99
C SER A 296 -25.12 -1.81 -5.43
N ILE A 297 -24.20 -2.54 -4.79
CA ILE A 297 -22.85 -2.03 -4.49
C ILE A 297 -21.77 -2.58 -5.42
N SER A 298 -22.15 -3.35 -6.45
CA SER A 298 -21.24 -3.83 -7.49
C SER A 298 -21.73 -3.42 -8.88
N CYS A 299 -20.87 -3.54 -9.90
CA CYS A 299 -21.27 -3.21 -11.26
C CYS A 299 -22.29 -4.23 -11.81
N GLU A 300 -23.04 -3.83 -12.83
CA GLU A 300 -24.10 -4.67 -13.42
C GLU A 300 -23.59 -6.06 -13.82
N PHE A 301 -22.40 -6.15 -14.40
CA PHE A 301 -21.78 -7.42 -14.79
C PHE A 301 -21.62 -8.38 -13.60
N HIS A 302 -21.04 -7.90 -12.49
CA HIS A 302 -20.79 -8.73 -11.32
C HIS A 302 -22.07 -9.00 -10.49
N GLU A 303 -23.08 -8.12 -10.55
CA GLU A 303 -24.42 -8.39 -10.01
C GLU A 303 -25.09 -9.56 -10.75
N GLN A 304 -25.10 -9.52 -12.09
CA GLN A 304 -25.72 -10.54 -12.94
C GLN A 304 -25.10 -11.93 -12.74
N LEU A 305 -23.78 -11.98 -12.59
CA LEU A 305 -23.04 -13.23 -12.37
C LEU A 305 -22.97 -13.66 -10.90
N GLN A 306 -23.59 -12.90 -9.98
CA GLN A 306 -23.59 -13.17 -8.54
C GLN A 306 -22.19 -13.26 -7.90
N VAL A 307 -21.19 -12.62 -8.51
CA VAL A 307 -19.78 -12.56 -8.08
C VAL A 307 -19.39 -11.16 -7.61
N ARG A 308 -20.35 -10.47 -6.97
CA ARG A 308 -20.28 -9.07 -6.53
C ARG A 308 -19.03 -8.72 -5.74
N ARG A 309 -18.57 -9.65 -4.88
CA ARG A 309 -17.40 -9.45 -4.00
C ARG A 309 -16.08 -9.30 -4.75
N TYR A 310 -16.04 -9.72 -6.01
CA TYR A 310 -14.88 -9.56 -6.88
C TYR A 310 -14.97 -8.31 -7.76
N CYS A 311 -15.96 -7.44 -7.55
CA CYS A 311 -16.06 -6.16 -8.22
C CYS A 311 -15.32 -5.08 -7.43
N SER A 312 -14.53 -4.27 -8.12
CA SER A 312 -13.83 -3.13 -7.51
C SER A 312 -14.76 -2.14 -6.81
N LEU A 313 -16.00 -1.97 -7.29
CA LEU A 313 -17.01 -1.13 -6.62
C LEU A 313 -17.43 -1.66 -5.26
N TRP A 314 -17.57 -2.98 -5.14
CA TRP A 314 -17.98 -3.60 -3.88
C TRP A 314 -16.98 -3.27 -2.77
N HIS A 315 -15.68 -3.33 -3.07
CA HIS A 315 -14.63 -2.96 -2.12
C HIS A 315 -14.74 -1.50 -1.67
N LEU A 316 -14.81 -0.56 -2.63
CA LEU A 316 -14.84 0.87 -2.30
C LEU A 316 -16.04 1.27 -1.48
N LEU A 317 -17.22 0.79 -1.87
CA LEU A 317 -18.47 1.11 -1.20
C LEU A 317 -18.50 0.46 0.19
N SER A 318 -18.05 -0.79 0.32
CA SER A 318 -17.90 -1.46 1.63
C SER A 318 -16.95 -0.71 2.55
N TRP A 319 -15.79 -0.26 2.05
CA TRP A 319 -14.84 0.55 2.83
C TRP A 319 -15.47 1.87 3.29
N SER A 320 -16.18 2.57 2.41
CA SER A 320 -16.82 3.84 2.75
C SER A 320 -17.88 3.69 3.84
N ILE A 321 -18.72 2.65 3.75
CA ILE A 321 -19.77 2.35 4.74
C ILE A 321 -19.13 1.99 6.08
N LEU A 322 -18.07 1.18 6.09
CA LEU A 322 -17.35 0.82 7.31
C LEU A 322 -16.73 2.05 8.00
N ILE A 323 -16.11 2.94 7.22
CA ILE A 323 -15.54 4.19 7.74
C ILE A 323 -16.63 5.07 8.36
N LEU A 324 -17.77 5.20 7.69
CA LEU A 324 -18.92 5.97 8.16
C LEU A 324 -19.51 5.36 9.44
N ASP A 325 -19.76 4.05 9.47
CA ASP A 325 -20.34 3.34 10.61
C ASP A 325 -19.54 3.57 11.91
N GLU A 326 -18.22 3.57 11.80
CA GLU A 326 -17.31 3.72 12.95
C GLU A 326 -17.07 5.16 13.39
N CYS A 327 -17.28 6.14 12.49
CA CYS A 327 -17.00 7.55 12.78
C CYS A 327 -18.27 8.41 12.95
N ARG A 328 -19.46 7.93 12.53
CA ARG A 328 -20.70 8.72 12.54
C ARG A 328 -21.14 9.17 13.91
N GLU A 329 -21.05 8.31 14.94
CA GLU A 329 -21.54 8.62 16.27
C GLU A 329 -20.67 9.72 16.94
N PRO A 330 -19.33 9.60 16.97
CA PRO A 330 -18.48 10.68 17.49
C PRO A 330 -18.60 11.99 16.70
N LEU A 331 -18.84 11.92 15.39
CA LEU A 331 -19.00 13.10 14.54
C LEU A 331 -20.43 13.65 14.54
N ALA A 332 -21.39 13.04 15.25
CA ALA A 332 -22.81 13.40 15.20
C ALA A 332 -23.33 13.54 13.76
N ILE A 333 -23.05 12.54 12.92
CA ILE A 333 -23.54 12.45 11.53
C ILE A 333 -24.81 11.61 11.53
N GLU A 334 -25.87 12.16 10.94
CA GLU A 334 -27.10 11.41 10.68
C GLU A 334 -26.97 10.65 9.36
N ILE A 335 -27.23 9.34 9.40
CA ILE A 335 -27.17 8.48 8.22
C ILE A 335 -28.43 8.71 7.39
N VAL A 336 -28.23 9.32 6.21
CA VAL A 336 -29.26 9.43 5.18
C VAL A 336 -29.13 8.23 4.24
N PRO A 337 -30.08 7.29 4.20
CA PRO A 337 -29.95 6.04 3.41
C PRO A 337 -29.61 6.27 1.94
N GLU A 338 -30.23 7.25 1.28
CA GLU A 338 -30.01 7.57 -0.14
C GLU A 338 -28.60 8.10 -0.45
N LYS A 339 -27.89 8.63 0.55
CA LYS A 339 -26.54 9.19 0.40
C LYS A 339 -25.44 8.25 0.91
N HIS A 340 -25.72 7.60 2.03
CA HIS A 340 -24.73 6.86 2.80
C HIS A 340 -24.81 5.34 2.59
N LEU A 341 -25.95 4.82 2.11
CA LEU A 341 -26.20 3.38 2.04
C LEU A 341 -26.72 2.90 0.67
N ALA A 342 -27.36 3.75 -0.14
CA ALA A 342 -27.89 3.39 -1.44
C ALA A 342 -27.01 3.93 -2.57
N PHE A 343 -26.57 3.05 -3.47
CA PHE A 343 -25.61 3.38 -4.53
C PHE A 343 -26.15 3.08 -5.95
N SER A 344 -27.44 2.73 -6.06
CA SER A 344 -28.09 2.39 -7.34
C SER A 344 -28.05 3.52 -8.36
N SER A 345 -28.00 4.78 -7.93
CA SER A 345 -27.89 5.97 -8.78
C SER A 345 -26.54 6.08 -9.52
N TYR A 346 -25.49 5.42 -9.02
CA TYR A 346 -24.12 5.51 -9.57
C TYR A 346 -23.83 4.43 -10.63
N ILE A 347 -24.63 3.37 -10.71
CA ILE A 347 -24.42 2.22 -11.60
C ILE A 347 -25.10 2.41 -12.97
N SER A 348 -25.95 3.45 -13.11
CA SER A 348 -26.77 3.69 -14.30
C SER A 348 -26.22 4.71 -15.30
N ARG A 349 -24.90 4.96 -15.34
CA ARG A 349 -24.29 5.93 -16.27
C ARG A 349 -23.09 5.39 -17.01
#